data_AF-A0A7S1MH37-F1
#
_entry.id   AF-A0A7S1MH37-F1
#
_cell.length_a   1.000
_cell.length_b   1.000
_cell.length_c   1.000
_cell.angle_alpha   90.00
_cell.angle_beta   90.00
_cell.angle_gamma   90.00
#
_symmetry.space_group_name_H-M   'P 1'
#
loop_
_entity.id
_entity.type
_entity.pdbx_description
1 polymer ?
#
loop_
_entity_poly.entity_id
_entity_poly.type
_entity_poly.pdbx_seq_one_letter_code
_entity_poly.pdbx_strand_id
1 'polypeptide(L)'
;RAQGPLLWPRGGGPCEPCLQNPTLGQVRGRVVVLQDFGIRWPACYGIPYPDIFSAQDDWELASQWDLYKKWEAVKSKLEEAASGPPGRLYMNYLSAASGAFPYFVASGRQNPSTQAPRLATGRLSLKGDGPWPDFPRVHCAFDLCEIAFEGTNALAAAHLLGGEARVGVVMADFPGRALIDTVIARNRRSGRAKGP
;
A
#
# COMPACT_ATOMS: atom_id res chain seq x y z
N ARG A 1 -31.29 -9.35 -26.46
CA ARG A 1 -31.77 -8.60 -25.26
C ARG A 1 -31.21 -9.31 -24.03
N ALA A 2 -30.23 -8.75 -23.33
CA ALA A 2 -29.80 -9.23 -22.01
C ALA A 2 -29.21 -8.03 -21.25
N GLN A 3 -29.98 -7.51 -20.29
CA GLN A 3 -29.61 -6.41 -19.41
C GLN A 3 -28.91 -7.03 -18.19
N GLY A 4 -27.64 -6.66 -17.94
CA GLY A 4 -26.94 -7.04 -16.71
C GLY A 4 -27.50 -6.26 -15.51
N PRO A 5 -27.59 -6.86 -14.31
CA PRO A 5 -28.14 -6.17 -13.16
C PRO A 5 -27.05 -5.28 -12.51
N LEU A 6 -27.32 -3.98 -12.52
CA LEU A 6 -26.91 -3.07 -11.45
C LEU A 6 -27.32 -3.70 -10.11
N LEU A 7 -26.47 -3.60 -9.10
CA LEU A 7 -26.93 -3.70 -7.71
C LEU A 7 -27.71 -2.41 -7.38
N TRP A 8 -28.91 -2.33 -7.94
CA TRP A 8 -30.01 -1.47 -7.52
C TRP A 8 -31.25 -2.37 -7.54
N PRO A 9 -31.95 -2.55 -6.41
CA PRO A 9 -33.10 -3.45 -6.39
C PRO A 9 -34.21 -2.89 -7.29
N ARG A 10 -34.60 -3.68 -8.30
CA ARG A 10 -35.95 -3.55 -8.88
C ARG A 10 -36.92 -4.18 -7.88
N GLY A 11 -37.55 -3.37 -7.05
CA GLY A 11 -38.65 -3.79 -6.18
C GLY A 11 -38.31 -3.75 -4.70
N GLY A 12 -39.20 -3.13 -3.93
CA GLY A 12 -39.10 -2.90 -2.49
C GLY A 12 -39.26 -4.17 -1.65
N GLY A 13 -38.31 -5.10 -1.75
CA GLY A 13 -38.03 -6.05 -0.69
C GLY A 13 -37.19 -5.42 0.42
N PRO A 14 -37.15 -6.02 1.63
CA PRO A 14 -36.24 -5.56 2.69
C PRO A 14 -34.80 -5.52 2.16
N CYS A 15 -34.09 -4.44 2.47
CA CYS A 15 -32.70 -4.25 2.04
C CYS A 15 -31.88 -5.47 2.47
N GLU A 16 -31.18 -6.13 1.55
CA GLU A 16 -30.22 -7.16 1.95
C GLU A 16 -29.21 -6.55 2.95
N PRO A 17 -28.80 -7.29 3.99
CA PRO A 17 -27.82 -6.80 4.94
C PRO A 17 -26.55 -6.41 4.20
N CYS A 18 -25.97 -5.26 4.58
CA CYS A 18 -24.85 -4.65 3.89
C CYS A 18 -23.68 -5.65 3.85
N LEU A 19 -23.22 -6.01 2.65
CA LEU A 19 -22.15 -7.00 2.47
C LEU A 19 -20.80 -6.39 2.85
N GLN A 20 -20.40 -6.55 4.10
CA GLN A 20 -19.18 -5.93 4.65
C GLN A 20 -17.90 -6.74 4.38
N ASN A 21 -18.02 -8.05 4.12
CA ASN A 21 -16.87 -8.91 3.82
C ASN A 21 -17.19 -9.87 2.66
N PRO A 22 -17.29 -9.34 1.43
CA PRO A 22 -17.62 -10.15 0.26
C PRO A 22 -16.52 -11.16 -0.07
N THR A 23 -16.93 -12.34 -0.54
CA THR A 23 -16.04 -13.28 -1.22
C THR A 23 -15.68 -12.78 -2.63
N LEU A 24 -14.54 -13.22 -3.17
CA LEU A 24 -14.14 -12.93 -4.55
C LEU A 24 -15.20 -13.35 -5.59
N GLY A 25 -15.95 -14.42 -5.32
CA GLY A 25 -17.03 -14.89 -6.21
C GLY A 25 -18.20 -13.91 -6.28
N GLN A 26 -18.55 -13.26 -5.15
CA GLN A 26 -19.64 -12.29 -5.09
C GLN A 26 -19.31 -10.98 -5.81
N VAL A 27 -18.03 -10.59 -5.88
CA VAL A 27 -17.60 -9.30 -6.44
C VAL A 27 -16.96 -9.38 -7.82
N ARG A 28 -16.74 -10.59 -8.36
CA ARG A 28 -16.14 -10.78 -9.69
C ARG A 28 -17.00 -10.09 -10.77
N GLY A 29 -16.37 -9.24 -11.57
CA GLY A 29 -17.05 -8.48 -12.63
C GLY A 29 -17.92 -7.33 -12.12
N ARG A 30 -17.74 -6.90 -10.87
CA ARG A 30 -18.49 -5.81 -10.24
C ARG A 30 -17.55 -4.73 -9.70
N VAL A 31 -18.08 -3.52 -9.53
CA VAL A 31 -17.41 -2.46 -8.77
C VAL A 31 -17.79 -2.61 -7.30
N VAL A 32 -16.80 -2.64 -6.42
CA VAL A 32 -17.01 -2.61 -4.96
C VAL A 32 -16.79 -1.17 -4.50
N VAL A 33 -17.81 -0.59 -3.87
CA VAL A 33 -17.72 0.76 -3.30
C VAL A 33 -17.15 0.64 -1.89
N LEU A 34 -16.10 1.40 -1.60
CA LEU A 34 -15.64 1.69 -0.25
C LEU A 34 -16.32 3.00 0.17
N GLN A 35 -17.26 2.91 1.11
CA GLN A 35 -18.13 4.01 1.49
C GLN A 35 -17.48 4.85 2.58
N ASP A 36 -17.20 6.11 2.24
CA ASP A 36 -16.71 7.14 3.16
C ASP A 36 -17.49 8.46 2.93
N PHE A 37 -18.82 8.35 3.00
CA PHE A 37 -19.73 9.47 2.85
C PHE A 37 -21.00 9.23 3.67
N GLY A 38 -21.65 10.32 4.07
CA GLY A 38 -22.89 10.26 4.85
C GLY A 38 -24.03 9.61 4.06
N ILE A 39 -24.73 8.68 4.71
CA ILE A 39 -25.92 8.03 4.15
C ILE A 39 -27.18 8.49 4.88
N ARG A 40 -28.27 8.64 4.12
CA ARG A 40 -29.62 8.68 4.70
C ARG A 40 -30.14 7.25 4.79
N TRP A 41 -30.46 6.84 6.00
CA TRP A 41 -31.07 5.54 6.28
C TRP A 41 -32.33 5.31 5.42
N PRO A 42 -32.59 4.08 4.94
CA PRO A 42 -31.91 2.81 5.24
C PRO A 42 -30.91 2.32 4.16
N ALA A 43 -30.23 3.21 3.44
CA ALA A 43 -29.39 2.81 2.30
C ALA A 43 -27.96 2.39 2.68
N CYS A 44 -27.47 1.30 2.07
CA CYS A 44 -26.06 0.92 2.04
C CYS A 44 -25.58 0.83 0.59
N TYR A 45 -24.48 1.51 0.26
CA TYR A 45 -23.94 1.53 -1.11
C TYR A 45 -22.68 0.68 -1.26
N GLY A 46 -22.05 0.30 -0.15
CA GLY A 46 -20.79 -0.42 -0.17
C GLY A 46 -20.29 -0.85 1.20
N ILE A 47 -18.99 -1.11 1.25
CA ILE A 47 -18.27 -1.51 2.44
C ILE A 47 -17.90 -0.24 3.24
N PRO A 48 -18.30 -0.09 4.52
CA PRO A 48 -17.98 1.09 5.31
C PRO A 48 -16.47 1.16 5.58
N TYR A 49 -15.78 2.08 4.92
CA TYR A 49 -14.33 2.14 4.85
C TYR A 49 -13.65 2.52 6.18
N PRO A 50 -14.03 3.61 6.88
CA PRO A 50 -13.30 4.02 8.08
C PRO A 50 -13.46 3.04 9.26
N ASP A 51 -14.57 2.30 9.33
CA ASP A 51 -14.91 1.53 10.53
C ASP A 51 -14.31 0.11 10.55
N ILE A 52 -14.05 -0.49 9.39
CA ILE A 52 -13.70 -1.92 9.32
C ILE A 52 -12.25 -2.20 8.91
N PHE A 53 -11.58 -1.21 8.34
CA PHE A 53 -10.18 -1.35 7.92
C PHE A 53 -9.24 -0.99 9.06
N SER A 54 -8.24 -1.83 9.31
CA SER A 54 -7.02 -1.38 10.00
C SER A 54 -6.20 -0.56 9.02
N ALA A 55 -6.38 0.76 9.05
CA ALA A 55 -5.71 1.69 8.14
C ALA A 55 -4.43 2.28 8.76
N GLN A 56 -3.42 2.53 7.93
CA GLN A 56 -2.33 3.48 8.19
C GLN A 56 -2.42 4.58 7.15
N ASP A 57 -2.59 5.82 7.59
CA ASP A 57 -2.71 7.00 6.73
C ASP A 57 -1.97 8.22 7.32
N ASP A 58 -0.73 8.01 7.77
CA ASP A 58 0.15 9.10 8.21
C ASP A 58 0.62 9.87 6.97
N TRP A 59 -0.25 10.70 6.40
CA TRP A 59 -0.03 11.34 5.09
C TRP A 59 0.69 12.68 5.20
N GLU A 60 0.69 13.33 6.36
CA GLU A 60 1.24 14.69 6.53
C GLU A 60 2.70 14.64 6.98
N LEU A 61 3.60 15.11 6.12
CA LEU A 61 5.02 15.29 6.46
C LEU A 61 5.27 16.75 6.80
N ALA A 62 6.09 17.03 7.81
CA ALA A 62 6.56 18.39 8.07
C ALA A 62 7.72 18.76 7.13
N SER A 63 8.55 17.79 6.75
CA SER A 63 9.62 17.95 5.75
C SER A 63 9.99 16.64 5.06
N GLN A 64 10.85 16.70 4.04
CA GLN A 64 11.45 15.53 3.41
C GLN A 64 12.14 14.55 4.37
N TRP A 65 12.61 15.03 5.54
CA TRP A 65 13.28 14.21 6.54
C TRP A 65 12.33 13.24 7.25
N ASP A 66 11.03 13.51 7.22
CA ASP A 66 10.00 12.64 7.79
C ASP A 66 9.70 11.43 6.91
N LEU A 67 10.28 11.35 5.70
CA LEU A 67 10.08 10.23 4.79
C LEU A 67 10.40 8.88 5.44
N TYR A 68 11.43 8.81 6.28
CA TYR A 68 11.76 7.56 6.95
C TYR A 68 10.71 7.18 8.01
N LYS A 69 10.20 8.14 8.77
CA LYS A 69 9.10 7.90 9.72
C LYS A 69 7.85 7.40 8.99
N LYS A 70 7.52 7.99 7.84
CA LYS A 70 6.46 7.49 6.96
C LYS A 70 6.72 6.04 6.55
N TRP A 71 7.94 5.74 6.13
CA TRP A 71 8.33 4.37 5.78
C TRP A 71 8.18 3.39 6.94
N GLU A 72 8.57 3.76 8.17
CA GLU A 72 8.38 2.92 9.35
C GLU A 72 6.91 2.60 9.60
N ALA A 73 6.02 3.59 9.44
CA ALA A 73 4.58 3.37 9.56
C ALA A 73 4.05 2.42 8.47
N VAL A 74 4.52 2.57 7.22
CA VAL A 74 4.19 1.66 6.12
C VAL A 74 4.66 0.24 6.41
N LYS A 75 5.93 0.08 6.81
CA LYS A 75 6.55 -1.20 7.15
C LYS A 75 5.81 -1.90 8.29
N SER A 76 5.54 -1.17 9.37
CA SER A 76 4.76 -1.66 10.51
C SER A 76 3.38 -2.17 10.09
N LYS A 77 2.67 -1.46 9.20
CA LYS A 77 1.36 -1.91 8.71
C LYS A 77 1.45 -3.14 7.79
N LEU A 78 2.51 -3.30 7.00
CA LEU A 78 2.77 -4.53 6.23
C LEU A 78 2.98 -5.72 7.17
N GLU A 79 3.75 -5.55 8.23
CA GLU A 79 4.03 -6.58 9.25
C GLU A 79 2.75 -6.94 10.06
N GLU A 80 1.91 -5.95 10.37
CA GLU A 80 0.60 -6.17 11.01
C GLU A 80 -0.34 -6.96 10.11
N ALA A 81 -0.41 -6.64 8.81
CA ALA A 81 -1.23 -7.38 7.85
C ALA A 81 -0.75 -8.83 7.69
N ALA A 82 0.57 -9.04 7.72
CA ALA A 82 1.20 -10.36 7.58
C ALA A 82 0.89 -11.29 8.75
N SER A 83 0.93 -10.77 9.98
CA SER A 83 0.78 -11.55 11.23
C SER A 83 -0.61 -11.52 11.83
N GLY A 84 -1.47 -10.58 11.41
CA GLY A 84 -2.77 -10.35 12.04
C GLY A 84 -3.85 -11.39 11.72
N PRO A 85 -5.04 -11.30 12.36
CA PRO A 85 -6.10 -12.29 12.22
C PRO A 85 -6.58 -12.47 10.76
N PRO A 86 -6.82 -13.72 10.30
CA PRO A 86 -7.54 -13.98 9.05
C PRO A 86 -8.93 -13.29 9.07
N GLY A 87 -9.33 -12.69 7.96
CA GLY A 87 -10.64 -12.01 7.85
C GLY A 87 -10.68 -10.54 8.26
N ARG A 88 -9.65 -10.01 8.94
CA ARG A 88 -9.49 -8.56 9.14
C ARG A 88 -9.00 -7.89 7.85
N LEU A 89 -9.57 -6.72 7.54
CA LEU A 89 -9.19 -5.91 6.39
C LEU A 89 -8.10 -4.91 6.81
N TYR A 90 -7.07 -4.78 5.99
CA TYR A 90 -5.93 -3.91 6.23
C TYR A 90 -5.77 -2.97 5.05
N MET A 91 -5.48 -1.70 5.32
CA MET A 91 -5.15 -0.72 4.29
C MET A 91 -3.89 0.05 4.68
N ASN A 92 -3.02 0.25 3.71
CA ASN A 92 -1.73 0.87 3.92
C ASN A 92 -1.48 1.92 2.83
N TYR A 93 -1.40 3.19 3.23
CA TYR A 93 -1.15 4.30 2.33
C TYR A 93 0.36 4.60 2.29
N LEU A 94 0.99 4.30 1.17
CA LEU A 94 2.39 4.62 0.91
C LEU A 94 2.58 6.10 0.56
N SER A 95 1.50 6.76 0.14
CA SER A 95 1.44 8.17 -0.24
C SER A 95 1.56 9.10 0.97
N ALA A 96 2.09 10.30 0.73
CA ALA A 96 2.19 11.36 1.72
C ALA A 96 2.42 12.72 1.02
N ALA A 97 2.19 13.83 1.72
CA ALA A 97 2.19 15.19 1.18
C ALA A 97 2.65 16.25 2.22
N SER A 98 2.37 17.52 1.92
CA SER A 98 2.75 18.73 2.69
C SER A 98 4.24 19.06 2.61
N GLY A 99 5.07 18.49 3.48
CA GLY A 99 6.50 18.80 3.60
C GLY A 99 7.40 18.17 2.54
N ALA A 100 6.84 17.35 1.65
CA ALA A 100 7.54 16.75 0.53
C ALA A 100 6.57 16.55 -0.66
N PHE A 101 7.12 16.54 -1.87
CA PHE A 101 6.33 16.27 -3.07
C PHE A 101 5.95 14.78 -3.16
N PRO A 102 4.75 14.43 -3.68
CA PRO A 102 4.33 13.04 -3.84
C PRO A 102 5.32 12.19 -4.65
N TYR A 103 5.94 12.74 -5.70
CA TYR A 103 6.96 12.02 -6.47
C TYR A 103 8.19 11.68 -5.60
N PHE A 104 8.57 12.56 -4.67
CA PHE A 104 9.68 12.33 -3.75
C PHE A 104 9.31 11.25 -2.73
N VAL A 105 8.11 11.28 -2.16
CA VAL A 105 7.65 10.23 -1.23
C VAL A 105 7.64 8.86 -1.92
N ALA A 106 7.10 8.80 -3.14
CA ALA A 106 7.02 7.55 -3.89
C ALA A 106 8.39 7.02 -4.35
N SER A 107 9.37 7.88 -4.64
CA SER A 107 10.61 7.48 -5.33
C SER A 107 11.94 7.83 -4.67
N GLY A 108 11.98 8.76 -3.71
CA GLY A 108 13.21 9.30 -3.10
C GLY A 108 14.06 10.15 -4.05
N ARG A 109 13.53 10.54 -5.21
CA ARG A 109 14.29 11.21 -6.29
C ARG A 109 14.26 12.72 -6.19
N GLN A 110 15.29 13.35 -6.72
CA GLN A 110 15.48 14.81 -6.66
C GLN A 110 14.40 15.58 -7.45
N ASN A 111 13.86 14.99 -8.53
CA ASN A 111 12.84 15.59 -9.38
C ASN A 111 11.92 14.49 -9.99
N PRO A 112 10.78 14.83 -10.62
CA PRO A 112 9.79 13.84 -11.07
C PRO A 112 10.18 13.08 -12.35
N SER A 113 11.37 13.31 -12.91
CA SER A 113 11.80 12.60 -14.13
C SER A 113 12.00 11.10 -13.88
N THR A 114 11.61 10.26 -14.84
CA THR A 114 11.63 8.79 -14.73
C THR A 114 13.01 8.19 -14.38
N GLN A 115 14.10 8.90 -14.66
CA GLN A 115 15.47 8.48 -14.39
C GLN A 115 16.22 9.43 -13.47
N ALA A 116 15.51 10.33 -12.77
CA ALA A 116 16.14 11.25 -11.83
C ALA A 116 16.91 10.46 -10.76
N PRO A 117 18.12 10.90 -10.38
CA PRO A 117 18.88 10.29 -9.30
C PRO A 117 18.16 10.47 -7.97
N ARG A 118 18.49 9.60 -7.01
CA ARG A 118 18.04 9.73 -5.62
C ARG A 118 18.61 11.00 -5.00
N LEU A 119 17.85 11.62 -4.11
CA LEU A 119 18.36 12.75 -3.35
C LEU A 119 19.33 12.24 -2.29
N ALA A 120 20.52 12.84 -2.26
CA ALA A 120 21.47 12.64 -1.18
C ALA A 120 20.90 13.15 0.14
N THR A 121 21.09 12.41 1.24
CA THR A 121 20.83 12.95 2.58
C THR A 121 22.00 13.83 3.06
N GLY A 122 23.16 13.77 2.40
CA GLY A 122 24.38 14.41 2.90
C GLY A 122 24.95 13.78 4.18
N ARG A 123 24.42 12.65 4.64
CA ARG A 123 24.98 11.87 5.74
C ARG A 123 25.82 10.73 5.21
N LEU A 124 26.98 10.54 5.81
CA LEU A 124 27.85 9.39 5.57
C LEU A 124 27.64 8.34 6.66
N SER A 125 27.81 7.07 6.32
CA SER A 125 27.75 5.97 7.25
C SER A 125 28.58 4.79 6.77
N LEU A 126 29.05 3.96 7.71
CA LEU A 126 29.63 2.67 7.39
C LEU A 126 28.56 1.70 6.88
N LYS A 127 28.96 0.72 6.07
CA LYS A 127 28.02 -0.29 5.55
C LYS A 127 27.38 -1.06 6.71
N GLY A 128 26.05 -0.98 6.81
CA GLY A 128 25.26 -1.67 7.83
C GLY A 128 25.07 -0.90 9.15
N ASP A 129 25.50 0.36 9.21
CA ASP A 129 25.36 1.24 10.37
C ASP A 129 24.55 2.51 10.03
N GLY A 130 24.36 3.36 11.03
CA GLY A 130 23.82 4.71 10.90
C GLY A 130 22.30 4.82 10.91
N PRO A 131 21.78 6.05 10.80
CA PRO A 131 20.35 6.29 10.73
C PRO A 131 19.76 5.69 9.46
N TRP A 132 18.46 5.41 9.50
CA TRP A 132 17.69 4.98 8.33
C TRP A 132 18.26 3.72 7.66
N PRO A 133 18.36 2.58 8.37
CA PRO A 133 18.99 1.36 7.85
C PRO A 133 18.38 0.85 6.54
N ASP A 134 17.08 1.09 6.29
CA ASP A 134 16.44 0.65 5.05
C ASP A 134 16.78 1.54 3.83
N PHE A 135 17.33 2.74 4.04
CA PHE A 135 17.76 3.61 2.93
C PHE A 135 19.03 3.08 2.25
N PRO A 136 19.21 3.31 0.95
CA PRO A 136 20.38 2.87 0.19
C PRO A 136 21.65 3.58 0.65
N ARG A 137 22.75 2.82 0.66
CA ARG A 137 24.11 3.33 0.79
C ARG A 137 24.73 3.40 -0.62
N VAL A 138 25.11 4.59 -1.05
CA VAL A 138 25.59 4.91 -2.40
C VAL A 138 26.91 5.67 -2.34
N HIS A 139 27.56 5.85 -3.49
CA HIS A 139 28.79 6.64 -3.64
C HIS A 139 29.88 6.31 -2.59
N CYS A 140 30.13 5.01 -2.36
CA CYS A 140 31.04 4.57 -1.31
C CYS A 140 32.53 4.82 -1.65
N ALA A 141 33.29 5.25 -0.66
CA ALA A 141 34.74 5.26 -0.66
C ALA A 141 35.23 4.36 0.50
N PHE A 142 35.83 3.23 0.15
CA PHE A 142 36.05 2.13 1.10
C PHE A 142 34.72 1.71 1.77
N ASP A 143 34.69 1.59 3.10
CA ASP A 143 33.47 1.23 3.84
C ASP A 143 32.56 2.43 4.16
N LEU A 144 32.98 3.66 3.82
CA LEU A 144 32.22 4.87 4.07
C LEU A 144 31.34 5.21 2.86
N CYS A 145 30.02 5.19 3.06
CA CYS A 145 29.04 5.44 2.01
C CYS A 145 28.15 6.63 2.33
N GLU A 146 27.64 7.30 1.30
CA GLU A 146 26.59 8.29 1.44
C GLU A 146 25.22 7.61 1.55
N ILE A 147 24.38 8.08 2.47
CA ILE A 147 22.99 7.65 2.55
C ILE A 147 22.17 8.48 1.57
N ALA A 148 21.42 7.84 0.68
CA ALA A 148 20.45 8.52 -0.18
C ALA A 148 19.02 8.21 0.26
N PHE A 149 18.10 9.15 0.04
CA PHE A 149 16.67 8.89 0.25
C PHE A 149 16.18 7.79 -0.70
N GLU A 150 15.22 7.00 -0.23
CA GLU A 150 14.49 6.02 -1.04
C GLU A 150 13.00 6.18 -0.76
N GLY A 151 12.20 6.09 -1.82
CA GLY A 151 10.75 6.24 -1.72
C GLY A 151 10.05 5.00 -1.18
N THR A 152 8.86 5.22 -0.64
CA THR A 152 8.01 4.19 -0.04
C THR A 152 7.68 3.06 -1.01
N ASN A 153 7.54 3.33 -2.32
CA ASN A 153 7.26 2.28 -3.32
C ASN A 153 8.43 1.29 -3.45
N ALA A 154 9.66 1.79 -3.51
CA ALA A 154 10.85 0.94 -3.67
C ALA A 154 11.15 0.18 -2.37
N LEU A 155 11.02 0.85 -1.23
CA LEU A 155 11.20 0.23 0.08
C LEU A 155 10.16 -0.87 0.35
N ALA A 156 8.88 -0.61 0.06
CA ALA A 156 7.83 -1.62 0.19
C ALA A 156 8.06 -2.80 -0.75
N ALA A 157 8.42 -2.54 -2.01
CA ALA A 157 8.73 -3.61 -2.96
C ALA A 157 9.91 -4.46 -2.47
N ALA A 158 10.97 -3.84 -1.95
CA ALA A 158 12.14 -4.55 -1.42
C ALA A 158 11.81 -5.36 -0.16
N HIS A 159 11.06 -4.78 0.79
CA HIS A 159 10.65 -5.45 2.02
C HIS A 159 9.78 -6.67 1.77
N LEU A 160 8.98 -6.66 0.69
CA LEU A 160 8.10 -7.77 0.32
C LEU A 160 8.79 -8.85 -0.52
N LEU A 161 10.09 -8.70 -0.85
CA LEU A 161 10.86 -9.77 -1.50
C LEU A 161 11.04 -10.95 -0.53
N GLY A 162 10.86 -12.18 -1.03
CA GLY A 162 11.30 -13.39 -0.31
C GLY A 162 10.29 -14.16 0.56
N GLY A 163 9.00 -13.78 0.64
CA GLY A 163 8.02 -14.59 1.39
C GLY A 163 6.54 -14.40 1.04
N GLU A 164 5.71 -15.42 1.24
CA GLU A 164 4.26 -15.39 1.01
C GLU A 164 3.52 -14.87 2.25
N ALA A 165 3.44 -13.54 2.41
CA ALA A 165 2.73 -12.91 3.52
C ALA A 165 1.59 -12.00 3.02
N ARG A 166 0.45 -12.01 3.71
CA ARG A 166 -0.68 -11.11 3.41
C ARG A 166 -0.25 -9.66 3.65
N VAL A 167 -0.53 -8.78 2.69
CA VAL A 167 -0.14 -7.35 2.76
C VAL A 167 -1.31 -6.38 2.92
N GLY A 168 -2.55 -6.87 2.81
CA GLY A 168 -3.74 -6.01 2.78
C GLY A 168 -3.90 -5.26 1.45
N VAL A 169 -4.64 -4.14 1.48
CA VAL A 169 -4.76 -3.20 0.35
C VAL A 169 -3.64 -2.18 0.43
N VAL A 170 -2.85 -2.08 -0.63
CA VAL A 170 -1.74 -1.11 -0.75
C VAL A 170 -2.21 0.05 -1.63
N MET A 171 -2.28 1.24 -1.05
CA MET A 171 -2.62 2.49 -1.73
C MET A 171 -1.32 3.26 -1.98
N ALA A 172 -1.01 3.58 -3.24
CA ALA A 172 0.28 4.16 -3.61
C ALA A 172 0.16 5.20 -4.71
N ASP A 173 1.00 6.23 -4.64
CA ASP A 173 1.20 7.20 -5.72
C ASP A 173 2.23 6.68 -6.72
N PHE A 174 1.92 6.81 -8.01
CA PHE A 174 2.78 6.40 -9.12
C PHE A 174 3.35 4.96 -8.97
N PRO A 175 2.51 3.94 -8.69
CA PRO A 175 2.99 2.58 -8.46
C PRO A 175 3.67 2.05 -9.72
N GLY A 176 4.97 1.75 -9.60
CA GLY A 176 5.74 1.13 -10.66
C GLY A 176 5.56 -0.38 -10.71
N ARG A 177 6.00 -0.98 -11.82
CA ARG A 177 5.93 -2.43 -12.05
C ARG A 177 6.48 -3.26 -10.88
N ALA A 178 7.61 -2.86 -10.30
CA ALA A 178 8.23 -3.59 -9.19
C ALA A 178 7.30 -3.73 -7.97
N LEU A 179 6.61 -2.65 -7.57
CA LEU A 179 5.68 -2.71 -6.45
C LEU A 179 4.44 -3.55 -6.78
N ILE A 180 3.85 -3.32 -7.97
CA ILE A 180 2.65 -4.03 -8.42
C ILE A 180 2.90 -5.55 -8.49
N ASP A 181 3.97 -5.96 -9.17
CA ASP A 181 4.31 -7.36 -9.35
C ASP A 181 4.58 -8.05 -8.00
N THR A 182 5.28 -7.38 -7.09
CA THR A 182 5.58 -7.93 -5.76
C THR A 182 4.31 -8.10 -4.93
N VAL A 183 3.41 -7.12 -4.90
CA VAL A 183 2.12 -7.23 -4.18
C VAL A 183 1.26 -8.37 -4.75
N ILE A 184 1.17 -8.49 -6.08
CA ILE A 184 0.44 -9.58 -6.75
C ILE A 184 1.08 -10.94 -6.39
N ALA A 185 2.41 -11.01 -6.36
CA ALA A 185 3.13 -12.24 -6.08
C ALA A 185 2.80 -12.81 -4.68
N ARG A 186 2.39 -12.00 -3.70
CA ARG A 186 1.99 -12.46 -2.35
C ARG A 186 0.63 -13.16 -2.27
N ASN A 187 -0.09 -13.21 -3.39
CA ASN A 187 -1.34 -13.97 -3.50
C ASN A 187 -1.11 -15.33 -4.18
N ARG A 188 0.14 -15.70 -4.52
CA ARG A 188 0.47 -16.97 -5.17
C ARG A 188 0.57 -18.05 -4.10
N ARG A 189 -0.44 -18.92 -4.02
CA ARG A 189 -0.37 -20.10 -3.16
C ARG A 189 0.82 -20.98 -3.56
N SER A 190 1.71 -21.25 -2.62
CA SER A 190 2.62 -22.40 -2.68
C SER A 190 1.77 -23.67 -2.87
N GLY A 191 1.85 -24.30 -4.04
CA GLY A 191 1.28 -25.63 -4.29
C GLY A 191 -0.24 -25.73 -4.38
N ARG A 192 -0.83 -25.30 -5.50
CA ARG A 192 -1.88 -26.13 -6.10
C ARG A 192 -1.17 -27.08 -7.05
N ALA A 193 -0.78 -28.26 -6.54
CA ALA A 193 -0.57 -29.39 -7.43
C ALA A 193 -1.81 -29.48 -8.31
N LYS A 194 -1.64 -29.34 -9.62
CA LYS A 194 -2.65 -29.84 -10.56
C LYS A 194 -2.70 -31.34 -10.29
N GLY A 195 -3.71 -31.77 -9.53
CA GLY A 195 -4.08 -33.18 -9.48
C GLY A 195 -4.45 -33.65 -10.91
N PRO A 196 -4.30 -34.95 -11.19
CA PRO A 196 -4.41 -35.52 -12.53
C PRO A 196 -5.72 -35.16 -13.25
#